data_AF-A0A1R2C7W1-F1
#
_entry.id   AF-A0A1R2C7W1-F1
#
_cell.length_a   1.000
_cell.length_b   1.000
_cell.length_c   1.000
_cell.angle_alpha   90.00
_cell.angle_beta   90.00
_cell.angle_gamma   90.00
#
_symmetry.space_group_name_H-M   'P 1'
#
loop_
_entity.id
_entity.type
_entity.pdbx_description
1 polymer ?
#
loop_
_entity_poly.entity_id
_entity_poly.type
_entity_poly.pdbx_seq_one_letter_code
_entity_poly.pdbx_strand_id
1 'polypeptide(L)'
;MKVTQQSLRSSLDQTLEKHKVKESDKGNAIRSGIVSTLTKEFTNWCSEGQVLTIGSYKLGVHSPDSDIDIVCLAPQRYTRQEFQTEFFTRLQSLPDVSYCYGIFRAKVPLIKLVINEIRIDLQYANTDQDIHNLRVEILEEATLLSLNAYRNNDMILTLVPNIESFKSMLRAVKIWAKKRGLYSGIFGFLGGAAWSLLAAKICILYPSLSEPELIYKFFKVYSMWDWSVPICLNPEQNSYAYPTYQGHMTILTPAYPSYNAAYTLTASSYYCIVQELELACKIVKDILEGNQEWQALFEEIDFFQQYRYLLKVTIHASSENDYETWSGLVFSRIKFLMQELEHMYPRPVVVFYNKPFEVVHKSYKVSYNYFIGLNFNFPQNVKVDLRMPIHNFCTVLNEQRPNKSGMSLRINFMPRKDLTYTKQFLRS
;
A
#
# COMPACT_ATOMS: atom_id res chain seq x y z
N MET A 1 38.47 -10.88 -6.71
CA MET A 1 38.13 -10.53 -8.10
C MET A 1 37.26 -9.27 -8.06
N LYS A 2 37.52 -8.26 -8.89
CA LYS A 2 36.62 -7.08 -8.96
C LYS A 2 35.25 -7.55 -9.44
N VAL A 3 34.19 -7.26 -8.68
CA VAL A 3 32.83 -7.56 -9.08
C VAL A 3 32.49 -6.74 -10.32
N THR A 4 32.02 -7.38 -11.39
CA THR A 4 31.65 -6.68 -12.63
C THR A 4 30.19 -6.23 -12.55
N GLN A 5 29.83 -5.13 -13.23
CA GLN A 5 28.44 -4.68 -13.29
C GLN A 5 27.49 -5.75 -13.82
N GLN A 6 27.95 -6.55 -14.80
CA GLN A 6 27.16 -7.67 -15.32
C GLN A 6 26.92 -8.76 -14.27
N SER A 7 27.92 -9.09 -13.45
CA SER A 7 27.74 -10.07 -12.36
C SER A 7 26.78 -9.58 -11.27
N LEU A 8 26.82 -8.28 -10.93
CA LEU A 8 25.89 -7.66 -9.98
C LEU A 8 24.45 -7.72 -10.48
N ARG A 9 24.24 -7.42 -11.76
CA ARG A 9 22.92 -7.47 -12.40
C ARG A 9 22.37 -8.89 -12.44
N SER A 10 23.16 -9.85 -12.90
CA SER A 10 22.73 -11.26 -12.94
C SER A 10 22.39 -11.80 -11.54
N SER A 11 23.18 -11.46 -10.52
CA SER A 11 22.91 -11.85 -9.13
C SER A 11 21.65 -11.16 -8.57
N LEU A 12 21.41 -9.90 -8.92
CA LEU A 12 20.19 -9.19 -8.56
C LEU A 12 18.97 -9.90 -9.16
N ASP A 13 18.98 -10.19 -10.46
CA ASP A 13 17.86 -10.82 -11.16
C ASP A 13 17.52 -12.19 -10.54
N GLN A 14 18.54 -13.02 -10.27
CA GLN A 14 18.35 -14.30 -9.58
C GLN A 14 17.75 -14.13 -8.18
N THR A 15 18.17 -13.10 -7.45
CA THR A 15 17.65 -12.82 -6.11
C THR A 15 16.20 -12.37 -6.18
N LEU A 16 15.87 -11.47 -7.10
CA LEU A 16 14.49 -11.01 -7.33
C LEU A 16 13.56 -12.18 -7.72
N GLU A 17 14.04 -13.09 -8.57
CA GLU A 17 13.29 -14.29 -8.97
C GLU A 17 12.95 -15.19 -7.77
N LYS A 18 13.91 -15.43 -6.85
CA LYS A 18 13.67 -16.18 -5.60
C LYS A 18 12.56 -15.56 -4.74
N HIS A 19 12.40 -14.24 -4.78
CA HIS A 19 11.33 -13.51 -4.07
C HIS A 19 10.01 -13.43 -4.85
N LYS A 20 9.89 -14.11 -6.01
CA LYS A 20 8.66 -14.19 -6.84
C LYS A 20 8.06 -12.83 -7.19
N VAL A 21 8.89 -11.86 -7.57
CA VAL A 21 8.42 -10.49 -7.83
C VAL A 21 7.94 -10.20 -9.23
N LYS A 22 8.08 -11.19 -10.10
CA LYS A 22 7.46 -11.21 -11.42
C LYS A 22 6.37 -12.27 -11.39
N GLU A 23 5.20 -11.89 -11.87
CA GLU A 23 4.15 -12.85 -12.18
C GLU A 23 4.61 -13.78 -13.32
N SER A 24 4.18 -15.03 -13.24
CA SER A 24 4.44 -16.04 -14.29
C SER A 24 3.67 -15.71 -15.57
N ASP A 25 4.11 -16.22 -16.73
CA ASP A 25 3.39 -16.02 -17.99
C ASP A 25 1.95 -16.55 -17.93
N LYS A 26 1.76 -17.70 -17.26
CA LYS A 26 0.43 -18.26 -16.99
C LYS A 26 -0.41 -17.32 -16.11
N GLY A 27 0.15 -16.79 -15.03
CA GLY A 27 -0.54 -15.84 -14.17
C GLY A 27 -0.91 -14.54 -14.90
N ASN A 28 -0.02 -14.03 -15.75
CA ASN A 28 -0.30 -12.87 -16.61
C ASN A 28 -1.43 -13.15 -17.61
N ALA A 29 -1.45 -14.34 -18.22
CA ALA A 29 -2.54 -14.74 -19.11
C ALA A 29 -3.89 -14.80 -18.39
N ILE A 30 -3.94 -15.32 -17.16
CA ILE A 30 -5.15 -15.34 -16.32
C ILE A 30 -5.62 -13.90 -16.02
N ARG A 31 -4.73 -13.03 -15.54
CA ARG A 31 -5.06 -11.62 -15.23
C ARG A 31 -5.57 -10.87 -16.46
N SER A 32 -4.93 -11.07 -17.62
CA SER A 32 -5.38 -10.49 -18.89
C SER A 32 -6.78 -10.99 -19.27
N GLY A 33 -7.05 -12.29 -19.09
CA GLY A 33 -8.38 -12.88 -19.28
C GLY A 33 -9.45 -12.28 -18.35
N ILE A 34 -9.12 -12.02 -17.09
CA ILE A 34 -10.00 -11.34 -16.14
C ILE A 34 -10.30 -9.90 -16.60
N VAL A 35 -9.28 -9.13 -16.97
CA VAL A 35 -9.46 -7.76 -17.48
C VAL A 35 -10.33 -7.76 -18.74
N SER A 36 -10.13 -8.72 -19.65
CA SER A 36 -10.95 -8.87 -20.87
C SER A 36 -12.41 -9.19 -20.53
N THR A 37 -12.65 -10.09 -19.57
CA THR A 37 -13.98 -10.43 -19.09
C THR A 37 -14.68 -9.22 -18.49
N LEU A 38 -14.02 -8.51 -17.59
CA LEU A 38 -14.58 -7.29 -16.97
C LEU A 38 -14.81 -6.19 -18.00
N THR A 39 -13.93 -6.05 -18.99
CA THR A 39 -14.14 -5.13 -20.13
C THR A 39 -15.40 -5.49 -20.88
N LYS A 40 -15.61 -6.76 -21.23
CA LYS A 40 -16.82 -7.22 -21.92
C LYS A 40 -18.08 -6.96 -21.09
N GLU A 41 -18.07 -7.30 -19.80
CA GLU A 41 -19.21 -7.09 -18.91
C GLU A 41 -19.56 -5.61 -18.74
N PHE A 42 -18.54 -4.75 -18.64
CA PHE A 42 -18.72 -3.32 -18.55
C PHE A 42 -19.23 -2.73 -19.87
N THR A 43 -18.69 -3.13 -21.02
CA THR A 43 -19.19 -2.70 -22.34
C THR A 43 -20.61 -3.18 -22.62
N ASN A 44 -20.98 -4.37 -22.13
CA ASN A 44 -22.37 -4.85 -22.19
C ASN A 44 -23.33 -4.04 -21.30
N TRP A 45 -22.83 -3.32 -20.30
CA TRP A 45 -23.64 -2.45 -19.43
C TRP A 45 -23.65 -1.02 -19.97
N CYS A 46 -22.52 -0.55 -20.48
CA CYS A 46 -22.30 0.75 -21.09
C CYS A 46 -21.48 0.59 -22.38
N SER A 47 -22.14 0.66 -23.53
CA SER A 47 -21.52 0.39 -24.85
C SER A 47 -20.34 1.31 -25.19
N GLU A 48 -20.32 2.53 -24.65
CA GLU A 48 -19.25 3.54 -24.79
C GLU A 48 -18.23 3.48 -23.65
N GLY A 49 -18.37 2.51 -22.74
CA GLY A 49 -17.56 2.40 -21.54
C GLY A 49 -16.14 1.91 -21.83
N GLN A 50 -15.19 2.40 -21.04
CA GLN A 50 -13.78 2.00 -21.07
C GLN A 50 -13.35 1.40 -19.73
N VAL A 51 -12.48 0.40 -19.79
CA VAL A 51 -11.83 -0.20 -18.62
C VAL A 51 -10.37 0.21 -18.62
N LEU A 52 -9.98 1.00 -17.62
CA LEU A 52 -8.63 1.53 -17.46
C LEU A 52 -7.93 0.78 -16.33
N THR A 53 -6.83 0.10 -16.62
CA THR A 53 -6.00 -0.49 -15.56
C THR A 53 -5.14 0.58 -14.89
N ILE A 54 -4.97 0.47 -13.58
CA ILE A 54 -4.15 1.38 -12.77
C ILE A 54 -3.20 0.58 -11.85
N GLY A 55 -2.47 1.30 -11.00
CA GLY A 55 -1.69 0.71 -9.94
C GLY A 55 -0.53 -0.16 -10.44
N SER A 56 -0.25 -1.22 -9.69
CA SER A 56 0.93 -2.06 -9.95
C SER A 56 0.81 -2.86 -11.25
N TYR A 57 -0.41 -3.19 -11.66
CA TYR A 57 -0.68 -3.90 -12.91
C TYR A 57 -0.41 -3.00 -14.13
N LYS A 58 -0.92 -1.77 -14.15
CA LYS A 58 -0.64 -0.79 -15.22
C LYS A 58 0.85 -0.47 -15.35
N LEU A 59 1.55 -0.34 -14.22
CA LEU A 59 3.01 -0.11 -14.21
C LEU A 59 3.83 -1.35 -14.59
N GLY A 60 3.22 -2.53 -14.68
CA GLY A 60 3.90 -3.80 -15.00
C GLY A 60 4.84 -4.28 -13.91
N VAL A 61 4.55 -3.96 -12.64
CA VAL A 61 5.33 -4.34 -11.44
C VAL A 61 4.49 -5.11 -10.41
N HIS A 62 3.40 -5.72 -10.87
CA HIS A 62 2.59 -6.64 -10.07
C HIS A 62 3.33 -7.96 -9.86
N SER A 63 3.05 -8.58 -8.72
CA SER A 63 3.53 -9.90 -8.30
C SER A 63 2.35 -10.88 -8.22
N PRO A 64 2.56 -12.19 -7.99
CA PRO A 64 1.48 -13.16 -7.83
C PRO A 64 0.41 -12.76 -6.79
N ASP A 65 0.81 -12.11 -5.70
CA ASP A 65 -0.14 -11.69 -4.64
C ASP A 65 -0.81 -10.33 -4.91
N SER A 66 -0.48 -9.67 -6.02
CA SER A 66 -1.05 -8.37 -6.38
C SER A 66 -2.52 -8.49 -6.76
N ASP A 67 -3.27 -7.47 -6.38
CA ASP A 67 -4.57 -7.12 -6.91
C ASP A 67 -4.49 -6.58 -8.35
N ILE A 68 -5.64 -6.54 -9.02
CA ILE A 68 -5.86 -5.77 -10.24
C ILE A 68 -6.73 -4.56 -9.89
N ASP A 69 -6.15 -3.38 -10.00
CA ASP A 69 -6.87 -2.13 -9.83
C ASP A 69 -7.40 -1.63 -11.18
N ILE A 70 -8.69 -1.30 -11.25
CA ILE A 70 -9.37 -0.85 -12.47
C ILE A 70 -10.22 0.39 -12.20
N VAL A 71 -10.28 1.28 -13.17
CA VAL A 71 -11.29 2.34 -13.28
C VAL A 71 -12.22 2.02 -14.44
N CYS A 72 -13.49 1.83 -14.13
CA CYS A 72 -14.59 1.77 -15.10
C CYS A 72 -15.00 3.20 -15.45
N LEU A 73 -14.77 3.61 -16.69
CA LEU A 73 -15.08 4.93 -17.21
C LEU A 73 -16.29 4.89 -18.13
N ALA A 74 -17.33 5.64 -17.82
CA ALA A 74 -18.52 5.76 -18.67
C ALA A 74 -18.81 7.23 -19.06
N PRO A 75 -19.66 7.46 -20.07
CA PRO A 75 -20.25 8.78 -20.31
C PRO A 75 -21.04 9.28 -19.09
N GLN A 76 -21.17 10.59 -18.94
CA GLN A 76 -21.74 11.24 -17.75
C GLN A 76 -23.20 10.82 -17.46
N ARG A 77 -23.95 10.45 -18.51
CA ARG A 77 -25.33 9.96 -18.42
C ARG A 77 -25.47 8.64 -17.65
N TYR A 78 -24.40 7.84 -17.55
CA TYR A 78 -24.36 6.67 -16.66
C TYR A 78 -23.92 7.16 -15.29
N THR A 79 -24.76 6.93 -14.29
CA THR A 79 -24.58 7.45 -12.95
C THR A 79 -23.81 6.47 -12.08
N ARG A 80 -23.16 7.01 -11.04
CA ARG A 80 -22.52 6.20 -10.00
C ARG A 80 -23.52 5.31 -9.27
N GLN A 81 -24.77 5.75 -9.12
CA GLN A 81 -25.81 4.94 -8.49
C GLN A 81 -26.14 3.70 -9.33
N GLU A 82 -26.27 3.84 -10.65
CA GLU A 82 -26.48 2.69 -11.54
C GLU A 82 -25.27 1.74 -11.51
N PHE A 83 -24.03 2.26 -11.48
CA PHE A 83 -22.84 1.41 -11.28
C PHE A 83 -22.90 0.63 -9.95
N GLN A 84 -23.28 1.29 -8.86
CA GLN A 84 -23.36 0.69 -7.51
C GLN A 84 -24.52 -0.28 -7.33
N THR A 85 -25.52 -0.26 -8.21
CA THR A 85 -26.72 -1.09 -8.13
C THR A 85 -26.75 -2.13 -9.25
N GLU A 86 -26.88 -1.69 -10.49
CA GLU A 86 -27.03 -2.55 -11.67
C GLU A 86 -25.73 -3.30 -11.99
N PHE A 87 -24.63 -2.56 -12.17
CA PHE A 87 -23.35 -3.20 -12.54
C PHE A 87 -22.82 -4.08 -11.39
N PHE A 88 -22.98 -3.63 -10.15
CA PHE A 88 -22.70 -4.46 -8.98
C PHE A 88 -23.49 -5.78 -8.98
N THR A 89 -24.81 -5.74 -9.23
CA THR A 89 -25.65 -6.96 -9.33
C THR A 89 -25.21 -7.87 -10.46
N ARG A 90 -24.82 -7.30 -11.62
CA ARG A 90 -24.26 -8.07 -12.75
C ARG A 90 -22.97 -8.78 -12.34
N LEU A 91 -22.04 -8.10 -11.67
CA LEU A 91 -20.79 -8.72 -11.19
C LEU A 91 -21.05 -9.87 -10.20
N GLN A 92 -22.00 -9.70 -9.28
CA GLN A 92 -22.39 -10.76 -8.34
C GLN A 92 -22.97 -12.01 -9.02
N SER A 93 -23.49 -11.87 -10.24
CA SER A 93 -24.11 -12.96 -11.00
C SER A 93 -23.10 -13.71 -11.89
N LEU A 94 -21.84 -13.29 -11.93
CA LEU A 94 -20.81 -13.96 -12.73
C LEU A 94 -20.41 -15.30 -12.10
N PRO A 95 -20.30 -16.38 -12.89
CA PRO A 95 -20.06 -17.72 -12.36
C PRO A 95 -18.68 -17.89 -11.68
N ASP A 96 -17.68 -17.14 -12.14
CA ASP A 96 -16.30 -17.25 -11.65
C ASP A 96 -15.98 -16.30 -10.47
N VAL A 97 -17.00 -15.58 -9.96
CA VAL A 97 -16.84 -14.65 -8.84
C VAL A 97 -17.09 -15.40 -7.53
N SER A 98 -16.03 -15.55 -6.72
CA SER A 98 -16.14 -16.18 -5.40
C SER A 98 -16.53 -15.20 -4.28
N TYR A 99 -16.27 -13.92 -4.48
CA TYR A 99 -16.57 -12.87 -3.51
C TYR A 99 -16.82 -11.54 -4.23
N CYS A 100 -17.82 -10.76 -3.81
CA CYS A 100 -18.13 -9.45 -4.41
C CYS A 100 -18.90 -8.54 -3.43
N TYR A 101 -18.32 -7.39 -3.07
CA TYR A 101 -18.92 -6.43 -2.15
C TYR A 101 -18.59 -4.98 -2.50
N GLY A 102 -19.48 -4.05 -2.15
CA GLY A 102 -19.34 -2.62 -2.40
C GLY A 102 -18.84 -1.83 -1.19
N ILE A 103 -17.88 -0.93 -1.41
CA ILE A 103 -17.46 0.10 -0.46
C ILE A 103 -17.87 1.47 -1.01
N PHE A 104 -19.13 1.85 -0.78
CA PHE A 104 -19.72 3.02 -1.45
C PHE A 104 -19.66 4.33 -0.65
N ARG A 105 -19.31 4.27 0.63
CA ARG A 105 -19.20 5.45 1.52
C ARG A 105 -17.76 5.94 1.72
N ALA A 106 -16.83 5.49 0.86
CA ALA A 106 -15.44 5.92 0.88
C ALA A 106 -15.22 7.16 0.01
N LYS A 107 -14.08 7.84 0.20
CA LYS A 107 -13.68 9.00 -0.63
C LYS A 107 -13.62 8.65 -2.12
N VAL A 108 -13.15 7.45 -2.43
CA VAL A 108 -13.22 6.84 -3.76
C VAL A 108 -14.06 5.58 -3.61
N PRO A 109 -15.36 5.63 -3.97
CA PRO A 109 -16.23 4.46 -3.95
C PRO A 109 -15.71 3.36 -4.90
N LEU A 110 -15.77 2.11 -4.47
CA LEU A 110 -15.31 0.99 -5.28
C LEU A 110 -16.06 -0.32 -4.98
N ILE A 111 -16.03 -1.25 -5.93
CA ILE A 111 -16.48 -2.63 -5.77
C ILE A 111 -15.24 -3.51 -5.65
N LYS A 112 -15.21 -4.39 -4.66
CA LYS A 112 -14.18 -5.41 -4.50
C LYS A 112 -14.72 -6.75 -4.89
N LEU A 113 -13.95 -7.52 -5.65
CA LEU A 113 -14.31 -8.87 -6.03
C LEU A 113 -13.10 -9.79 -6.16
N VAL A 114 -13.36 -11.09 -6.15
CA VAL A 114 -12.37 -12.14 -6.37
C VAL A 114 -12.81 -13.00 -7.55
N ILE A 115 -11.97 -13.09 -8.57
CA ILE A 115 -12.15 -13.96 -9.73
C ILE A 115 -10.90 -14.83 -9.86
N ASN A 116 -11.06 -16.15 -9.88
CA ASN A 116 -9.94 -17.10 -9.95
C ASN A 116 -8.85 -16.83 -8.90
N GLU A 117 -9.24 -16.60 -7.63
CA GLU A 117 -8.36 -16.25 -6.50
C GLU A 117 -7.59 -14.92 -6.65
N ILE A 118 -7.86 -14.15 -7.71
CA ILE A 118 -7.25 -12.83 -7.92
C ILE A 118 -8.22 -11.76 -7.43
N ARG A 119 -7.73 -10.91 -6.53
CA ARG A 119 -8.47 -9.75 -6.02
C ARG A 119 -8.52 -8.65 -7.07
N ILE A 120 -9.68 -8.03 -7.24
CA ILE A 120 -9.91 -6.90 -8.13
C ILE A 120 -10.59 -5.78 -7.35
N ASP A 121 -10.08 -4.56 -7.51
CA ASP A 121 -10.66 -3.33 -6.99
C ASP A 121 -11.16 -2.48 -8.18
N LEU A 122 -12.49 -2.34 -8.31
CA LEU A 122 -13.17 -1.61 -9.37
C LEU A 122 -13.65 -0.24 -8.89
N GLN A 123 -12.98 0.82 -9.32
CA GLN A 123 -13.41 2.21 -9.15
C GLN A 123 -14.27 2.63 -10.34
N TYR A 124 -15.04 3.71 -10.17
CA TYR A 124 -15.90 4.25 -11.21
C TYR A 124 -15.66 5.72 -11.45
N ALA A 125 -15.63 6.11 -12.72
CA ALA A 125 -15.55 7.48 -13.18
C ALA A 125 -16.57 7.69 -14.30
N ASN A 126 -17.14 8.88 -14.38
CA ASN A 126 -18.01 9.26 -15.49
C ASN A 126 -17.72 10.68 -15.98
N THR A 127 -17.52 10.82 -17.29
CA THR A 127 -17.25 12.11 -17.94
C THR A 127 -17.43 11.97 -19.44
N ASP A 128 -17.94 13.00 -20.10
CA ASP A 128 -18.02 13.08 -21.57
C ASP A 128 -16.76 13.72 -22.20
N GLN A 129 -15.80 14.12 -21.36
CA GLN A 129 -14.52 14.71 -21.78
C GLN A 129 -13.53 13.63 -22.24
N ASP A 130 -12.63 14.01 -23.16
CA ASP A 130 -11.48 13.18 -23.53
C ASP A 130 -10.54 13.00 -22.32
N ILE A 131 -10.21 11.74 -21.99
CA ILE A 131 -9.32 11.38 -20.88
C ILE A 131 -7.91 11.97 -21.01
N HIS A 132 -7.47 12.25 -22.23
CA HIS A 132 -6.17 12.86 -22.50
C HIS A 132 -6.19 14.39 -22.39
N ASN A 133 -7.38 15.01 -22.35
CA ASN A 133 -7.57 16.45 -22.25
C ASN A 133 -8.71 16.82 -21.28
N LEU A 134 -8.56 16.41 -20.02
CA LEU A 134 -9.56 16.64 -18.97
C LEU A 134 -9.45 18.05 -18.38
N ARG A 135 -10.58 18.77 -18.34
CA ARG A 135 -10.79 19.92 -17.46
C ARG A 135 -11.14 19.39 -16.08
N VAL A 136 -10.14 19.29 -15.23
CA VAL A 136 -10.22 18.60 -13.93
C VAL A 136 -11.02 19.37 -12.88
N GLU A 137 -11.12 20.70 -13.05
CA GLU A 137 -11.77 21.61 -12.11
C GLU A 137 -13.30 21.44 -12.09
N ILE A 138 -13.87 20.86 -13.14
CA ILE A 138 -15.32 20.63 -13.28
C ILE A 138 -15.72 19.18 -13.00
N LEU A 139 -14.78 18.31 -12.66
CA LEU A 139 -15.07 16.90 -12.35
C LEU A 139 -15.57 16.75 -10.90
N GLU A 140 -16.53 15.84 -10.70
CA GLU A 140 -16.88 15.32 -9.37
C GLU A 140 -15.62 14.76 -8.69
N GLU A 141 -15.44 15.01 -7.39
CA GLU A 141 -14.23 14.62 -6.64
C GLU A 141 -13.89 13.12 -6.79
N ALA A 142 -14.88 12.23 -6.69
CA ALA A 142 -14.66 10.78 -6.83
C ALA A 142 -14.20 10.38 -8.24
N THR A 143 -14.78 11.00 -9.28
CA THR A 143 -14.37 10.82 -10.68
C THR A 143 -12.95 11.34 -10.89
N LEU A 144 -12.63 12.53 -10.36
CA LEU A 144 -11.30 13.12 -10.44
C LEU A 144 -10.25 12.22 -9.79
N LEU A 145 -10.49 11.74 -8.57
CA LEU A 145 -9.55 10.89 -7.85
C LEU A 145 -9.32 9.54 -8.56
N SER A 146 -10.38 8.93 -9.10
CA SER A 146 -10.28 7.68 -9.86
C SER A 146 -9.46 7.88 -11.13
N LEU A 147 -9.76 8.91 -11.93
CA LEU A 147 -9.02 9.22 -13.16
C LEU A 147 -7.59 9.68 -12.88
N ASN A 148 -7.32 10.34 -11.75
CA ASN A 148 -5.98 10.72 -11.36
C ASN A 148 -5.08 9.51 -11.11
N ALA A 149 -5.61 8.38 -10.61
CA ALA A 149 -4.80 7.18 -10.49
C ALA A 149 -4.24 6.74 -11.86
N TYR A 150 -5.10 6.72 -12.89
CA TYR A 150 -4.71 6.42 -14.27
C TYR A 150 -3.70 7.45 -14.82
N ARG A 151 -4.03 8.75 -14.75
CA ARG A 151 -3.16 9.83 -15.25
C ARG A 151 -1.79 9.82 -14.60
N ASN A 152 -1.72 9.55 -13.29
CA ASN A 152 -0.45 9.46 -12.57
C ASN A 152 0.41 8.29 -13.06
N ASN A 153 -0.18 7.12 -13.30
CA ASN A 153 0.57 5.98 -13.85
C ASN A 153 1.04 6.24 -15.27
N ASP A 154 0.19 6.85 -16.10
CA ASP A 154 0.54 7.21 -17.48
C ASP A 154 1.71 8.20 -17.51
N MET A 155 1.63 9.29 -16.73
CA MET A 155 2.71 10.26 -16.60
C MET A 155 4.02 9.65 -16.07
N ILE A 156 3.96 8.72 -15.11
CA ILE A 156 5.17 8.00 -14.67
C ILE A 156 5.81 7.27 -15.86
N LEU A 157 5.02 6.51 -16.63
CA LEU A 157 5.50 5.73 -17.77
C LEU A 157 6.02 6.62 -18.92
N THR A 158 5.45 7.81 -19.11
CA THR A 158 5.93 8.80 -20.09
C THR A 158 7.24 9.46 -19.64
N LEU A 159 7.38 9.76 -18.35
CA LEU A 159 8.51 10.52 -17.83
C LEU A 159 9.77 9.67 -17.61
N VAL A 160 9.63 8.37 -17.31
CA VAL A 160 10.79 7.49 -17.06
C VAL A 160 11.55 7.19 -18.36
N PRO A 161 12.87 7.47 -18.46
CA PRO A 161 13.62 7.29 -19.71
C PRO A 161 13.81 5.83 -20.12
N ASN A 162 13.85 4.91 -19.15
CA ASN A 162 13.94 3.47 -19.39
C ASN A 162 12.94 2.74 -18.48
N ILE A 163 11.86 2.25 -19.09
CA ILE A 163 10.75 1.58 -18.40
C ILE A 163 11.21 0.28 -17.74
N GLU A 164 12.10 -0.50 -18.36
CA GLU A 164 12.54 -1.79 -17.81
C GLU A 164 13.47 -1.60 -16.60
N SER A 165 14.40 -0.63 -16.66
CA SER A 165 15.20 -0.24 -15.49
C SER A 165 14.33 0.26 -14.34
N PHE A 166 13.30 1.07 -14.64
CA PHE A 166 12.33 1.53 -13.65
C PHE A 166 11.57 0.36 -13.00
N LYS A 167 11.02 -0.57 -13.80
CA LYS A 167 10.30 -1.74 -13.29
C LYS A 167 11.21 -2.62 -12.42
N SER A 168 12.45 -2.85 -12.85
CA SER A 168 13.41 -3.67 -12.10
C SER A 168 13.75 -3.04 -10.75
N MET A 169 14.13 -1.76 -10.72
CA MET A 169 14.42 -1.04 -9.49
C MET A 169 13.19 -0.97 -8.58
N LEU A 170 12.01 -0.65 -9.11
CA LEU A 170 10.78 -0.57 -8.32
C LEU A 170 10.42 -1.91 -7.69
N ARG A 171 10.65 -3.05 -8.38
CA ARG A 171 10.47 -4.38 -7.78
C ARG A 171 11.43 -4.59 -6.60
N ALA A 172 12.71 -4.27 -6.76
CA ALA A 172 13.69 -4.37 -5.67
C ALA A 172 13.29 -3.51 -4.46
N VAL A 173 12.93 -2.24 -4.69
CA VAL A 173 12.47 -1.32 -3.63
C VAL A 173 11.19 -1.84 -2.95
N LYS A 174 10.23 -2.37 -3.71
CA LYS A 174 8.99 -2.92 -3.14
C LYS A 174 9.25 -4.14 -2.25
N ILE A 175 10.16 -5.04 -2.64
CA ILE A 175 10.53 -6.20 -1.80
C ILE A 175 11.19 -5.71 -0.53
N TRP A 176 12.20 -4.84 -0.66
CA TRP A 176 12.89 -4.26 0.47
C TRP A 176 11.89 -3.62 1.43
N ALA A 177 11.03 -2.71 0.95
CA ALA A 177 10.03 -2.05 1.78
C ALA A 177 9.08 -3.07 2.45
N LYS A 178 8.64 -4.12 1.75
CA LYS A 178 7.81 -5.19 2.34
C LYS A 178 8.57 -5.98 3.42
N LYS A 179 9.79 -6.41 3.14
CA LYS A 179 10.65 -7.19 4.06
C LYS A 179 11.07 -6.40 5.29
N ARG A 180 11.20 -5.08 5.16
CA ARG A 180 11.51 -4.16 6.26
C ARG A 180 10.27 -3.61 6.97
N GLY A 181 9.06 -4.03 6.59
CA GLY A 181 7.81 -3.60 7.25
C GLY A 181 7.40 -2.15 6.95
N LEU A 182 7.86 -1.59 5.84
CA LEU A 182 7.69 -0.18 5.43
C LEU A 182 6.65 0.00 4.31
N TYR A 183 5.91 -1.05 3.96
CA TYR A 183 4.95 -1.04 2.85
C TYR A 183 3.51 -1.20 3.37
N SER A 184 2.86 -0.08 3.67
CA SER A 184 1.40 -0.01 3.89
C SER A 184 0.91 1.43 4.05
N GLY A 185 0.23 1.98 3.04
CA GLY A 185 -0.42 3.28 3.12
C GLY A 185 -1.47 3.37 4.23
N ILE A 186 -2.28 2.32 4.39
CA ILE A 186 -3.39 2.29 5.36
C ILE A 186 -2.88 2.33 6.81
N PHE A 187 -1.71 1.73 7.06
CA PHE A 187 -1.10 1.62 8.39
C PHE A 187 -0.02 2.67 8.66
N GLY A 188 -0.05 3.78 7.92
CA GLY A 188 0.80 4.93 8.19
C GLY A 188 2.22 4.85 7.64
N PHE A 189 2.52 3.89 6.75
CA PHE A 189 3.75 3.85 5.97
C PHE A 189 3.49 4.30 4.52
N LEU A 190 4.51 4.20 3.67
CA LEU A 190 4.38 4.48 2.24
C LEU A 190 3.65 3.35 1.51
N GLY A 191 2.67 3.73 0.69
CA GLY A 191 1.98 2.84 -0.24
C GLY A 191 2.71 2.68 -1.58
N GLY A 192 2.18 1.82 -2.45
CA GLY A 192 2.79 1.53 -3.76
C GLY A 192 2.96 2.75 -4.65
N ALA A 193 2.02 3.70 -4.63
CA ALA A 193 2.11 4.94 -5.40
C ALA A 193 3.33 5.78 -4.97
N ALA A 194 3.54 5.97 -3.67
CA ALA A 194 4.68 6.74 -3.15
C ALA A 194 6.02 6.09 -3.53
N TRP A 195 6.15 4.77 -3.34
CA TRP A 195 7.36 4.04 -3.76
C TRP A 195 7.62 4.13 -5.27
N SER A 196 6.56 4.11 -6.08
CA SER A 196 6.66 4.26 -7.54
C SER A 196 7.16 5.65 -7.94
N LEU A 197 6.69 6.71 -7.27
CA LEU A 197 7.13 8.08 -7.51
C LEU A 197 8.60 8.27 -7.11
N LEU A 198 9.00 7.75 -5.94
CA LEU A 198 10.41 7.79 -5.50
C LEU A 198 11.31 7.06 -6.50
N ALA A 199 10.92 5.86 -6.94
CA ALA A 199 11.67 5.11 -7.94
C ALA A 199 11.75 5.87 -9.28
N ALA A 200 10.62 6.38 -9.78
CA ALA A 200 10.57 7.13 -11.04
C ALA A 200 11.49 8.35 -11.01
N LYS A 201 11.52 9.10 -9.90
CA LYS A 201 12.39 10.27 -9.74
C LYS A 201 13.87 9.92 -9.93
N ILE A 202 14.31 8.80 -9.36
CA ILE A 202 15.71 8.35 -9.48
C ILE A 202 16.03 7.97 -10.93
N CYS A 203 15.14 7.23 -11.61
CA CYS A 203 15.31 6.91 -13.02
C CYS A 203 15.38 8.15 -13.92
N ILE A 204 14.59 9.20 -13.62
CA ILE A 204 14.59 10.46 -14.36
C ILE A 204 15.91 11.22 -14.15
N LEU A 205 16.39 11.28 -12.91
CA LEU A 205 17.62 12.01 -12.58
C LEU A 205 18.90 11.31 -13.07
N TYR A 206 18.86 9.99 -13.21
CA TYR A 206 20.04 9.18 -13.53
C TYR A 206 19.77 8.20 -14.69
N PRO A 207 19.42 8.68 -15.89
CA PRO A 207 18.93 7.84 -17.00
C PRO A 207 19.94 6.83 -17.54
N SER A 208 21.25 7.09 -17.34
CA SER A 208 22.34 6.28 -17.90
C SER A 208 22.88 5.21 -16.95
N LEU A 209 22.40 5.16 -15.70
CA LEU A 209 22.90 4.20 -14.71
C LEU A 209 22.33 2.80 -14.92
N SER A 210 23.14 1.79 -14.58
CA SER A 210 22.68 0.40 -14.52
C SER A 210 21.72 0.15 -13.36
N GLU A 211 20.96 -0.95 -13.36
CA GLU A 211 20.00 -1.23 -12.29
C GLU A 211 20.64 -1.32 -10.88
N PRO A 212 21.80 -1.99 -10.68
CA PRO A 212 22.51 -1.95 -9.38
C PRO A 212 22.85 -0.54 -8.91
N GLU A 213 23.29 0.33 -9.83
CA GLU A 213 23.65 1.72 -9.53
C GLU A 213 22.41 2.58 -9.23
N LEU A 214 21.31 2.35 -9.95
CA LEU A 214 20.02 2.99 -9.68
C LEU A 214 19.50 2.63 -8.29
N ILE A 215 19.56 1.37 -7.89
CA ILE A 215 19.17 0.93 -6.54
C ILE A 215 20.05 1.59 -5.48
N TYR A 216 21.37 1.65 -5.68
CA TYR A 216 22.25 2.37 -4.78
C TYR A 216 21.92 3.87 -4.70
N LYS A 217 21.68 4.51 -5.85
CA LYS A 217 21.28 5.92 -5.91
C LYS A 217 19.97 6.18 -5.22
N PHE A 218 19.00 5.28 -5.33
CA PHE A 218 17.73 5.38 -4.60
C PHE A 218 17.99 5.52 -3.10
N PHE A 219 18.72 4.59 -2.49
CA PHE A 219 18.98 4.64 -1.06
C PHE A 219 19.86 5.82 -0.67
N LYS A 220 20.93 6.09 -1.43
CA LYS A 220 21.85 7.20 -1.14
C LYS A 220 21.19 8.57 -1.19
N VAL A 221 20.36 8.81 -2.21
CA VAL A 221 19.66 10.09 -2.35
C VAL A 221 18.65 10.24 -1.21
N TYR A 222 17.82 9.23 -0.96
CA TYR A 222 16.76 9.34 0.04
C TYR A 222 17.21 9.23 1.49
N SER A 223 18.38 8.63 1.76
CA SER A 223 19.01 8.67 3.09
C SER A 223 19.59 10.05 3.44
N MET A 224 19.85 10.89 2.42
CA MET A 224 20.42 12.23 2.59
C MET A 224 19.40 13.35 2.26
N TRP A 225 18.18 12.96 1.88
CA TRP A 225 17.18 13.91 1.40
C TRP A 225 16.67 14.79 2.54
N ASP A 226 16.64 16.10 2.32
CA ASP A 226 15.92 17.01 3.20
C ASP A 226 14.41 16.84 2.95
N TRP A 227 13.75 16.09 3.83
CA TRP A 227 12.31 15.79 3.72
C TRP A 227 11.39 16.99 3.90
N SER A 228 11.93 18.18 4.24
CA SER A 228 11.19 19.44 4.11
C SER A 228 10.98 19.85 2.65
N VAL A 229 11.82 19.34 1.73
CA VAL A 229 11.74 19.60 0.29
C VAL A 229 10.85 18.54 -0.39
N PRO A 230 9.74 18.96 -1.03
CA PRO A 230 8.85 18.05 -1.74
C PRO A 230 9.51 17.34 -2.93
N ILE A 231 9.18 16.06 -3.10
CA ILE A 231 9.60 15.28 -4.26
C ILE A 231 8.55 15.41 -5.36
N CYS A 232 9.00 15.89 -6.54
CA CYS A 232 8.17 16.06 -7.73
C CYS A 232 8.85 15.41 -8.94
N LEU A 233 8.06 14.76 -9.81
CA LEU A 233 8.56 14.29 -11.10
C LEU A 233 8.70 15.44 -12.11
N ASN A 234 7.77 16.40 -12.09
CA ASN A 234 7.79 17.58 -12.95
C ASN A 234 7.70 18.88 -12.11
N PRO A 235 8.84 19.54 -11.80
CA PRO A 235 8.84 20.75 -10.97
C PRO A 235 8.11 21.94 -11.60
N GLU A 236 8.13 22.07 -12.93
CA GLU A 236 7.58 23.22 -13.64
C GLU A 236 6.04 23.27 -13.53
N GLN A 237 5.37 22.12 -13.63
CA GLN A 237 3.91 22.00 -13.49
C GLN A 237 3.42 22.08 -12.03
N ASN A 238 4.27 21.74 -11.06
CA ASN A 238 3.88 21.70 -9.64
C ASN A 238 4.07 23.05 -8.91
N SER A 239 4.61 24.06 -9.58
CA SER A 239 4.93 25.39 -9.01
C SER A 239 3.73 26.16 -8.44
N TYR A 240 2.49 25.81 -8.82
CA TYR A 240 1.27 26.50 -8.41
C TYR A 240 0.48 25.85 -7.25
N ALA A 241 0.92 24.70 -6.72
CA ALA A 241 0.12 23.90 -5.76
C ALA A 241 0.59 24.00 -4.28
N TYR A 242 1.52 24.91 -3.95
CA TYR A 242 2.17 24.96 -2.65
C TYR A 242 1.55 26.01 -1.71
N PRO A 243 0.57 25.61 -0.88
CA PRO A 243 0.69 26.04 0.53
C PRO A 243 0.25 25.06 1.64
N THR A 244 -0.31 23.87 1.39
CA THR A 244 -1.09 23.17 2.45
C THR A 244 -0.70 21.72 2.81
N TYR A 245 0.22 21.07 2.11
CA TYR A 245 0.52 19.64 2.35
C TYR A 245 1.79 19.43 3.17
N GLN A 246 1.80 19.87 4.43
CA GLN A 246 2.88 19.59 5.37
C GLN A 246 2.65 18.23 6.04
N GLY A 247 3.34 17.20 5.54
CA GLY A 247 3.51 15.93 6.23
C GLY A 247 4.99 15.69 6.54
N HIS A 248 5.31 14.60 7.23
CA HIS A 248 6.71 14.23 7.50
C HIS A 248 7.52 13.96 6.22
N MET A 249 6.85 13.52 5.15
CA MET A 249 7.40 13.42 3.79
C MET A 249 6.37 13.94 2.80
N THR A 250 6.81 14.71 1.81
CA THR A 250 5.96 15.22 0.73
C THR A 250 6.38 14.63 -0.60
N ILE A 251 5.58 13.70 -1.12
CA ILE A 251 5.84 12.99 -2.39
C ILE A 251 4.65 13.27 -3.31
N LEU A 252 4.82 14.21 -4.24
CA LEU A 252 3.71 14.71 -5.05
C LEU A 252 3.45 13.85 -6.27
N THR A 253 2.18 13.54 -6.49
CA THR A 253 1.71 12.92 -7.73
C THR A 253 1.88 13.89 -8.92
N PRO A 254 2.24 13.38 -10.11
CA PRO A 254 2.56 14.24 -11.26
C PRO A 254 1.33 14.86 -11.94
N ALA A 255 0.17 14.21 -11.92
CA ALA A 255 -1.03 14.74 -12.55
C ALA A 255 -1.67 15.84 -11.70
N TYR A 256 -2.11 16.93 -12.33
CA TYR A 256 -2.84 18.02 -11.68
C TYR A 256 -4.33 17.65 -11.46
N PRO A 257 -4.92 17.97 -10.30
CA PRO A 257 -4.27 18.52 -9.11
C PRO A 257 -3.38 17.49 -8.42
N SER A 258 -2.22 17.94 -7.97
CA SER A 258 -1.24 17.09 -7.29
C SER A 258 -1.67 16.81 -5.85
N TYR A 259 -1.43 15.58 -5.41
CA TYR A 259 -1.67 15.13 -4.05
C TYR A 259 -0.39 14.57 -3.43
N ASN A 260 -0.24 14.69 -2.10
CA ASN A 260 0.83 14.00 -1.39
C ASN A 260 0.51 12.50 -1.27
N ALA A 261 1.27 11.65 -1.96
CA ALA A 261 1.13 10.19 -1.90
C ALA A 261 1.51 9.59 -0.54
N ALA A 262 2.15 10.37 0.34
CA ALA A 262 2.53 10.00 1.71
C ALA A 262 1.63 10.64 2.79
N TYR A 263 0.41 11.07 2.44
CA TYR A 263 -0.49 11.81 3.35
C TYR A 263 -0.90 11.05 4.63
N THR A 264 -0.76 9.72 4.66
CA THR A 264 -1.05 8.90 5.84
C THR A 264 0.15 8.68 6.75
N LEU A 265 1.34 9.11 6.34
CA LEU A 265 2.60 8.81 7.01
C LEU A 265 2.60 9.35 8.45
N THR A 266 2.89 8.49 9.43
CA THR A 266 3.00 8.89 10.85
C THR A 266 4.43 9.27 11.23
N ALA A 267 4.61 9.86 12.41
CA ALA A 267 5.92 10.24 12.91
C ALA A 267 6.82 9.01 13.16
N SER A 268 6.24 7.93 13.70
CA SER A 268 6.96 6.66 13.92
C SER A 268 7.39 6.04 12.60
N SER A 269 6.49 5.98 11.63
CA SER A 269 6.78 5.40 10.32
C SER A 269 7.81 6.22 9.55
N TYR A 270 7.76 7.55 9.62
CA TYR A 270 8.80 8.43 9.10
C TYR A 270 10.18 8.08 9.68
N TYR A 271 10.27 8.00 11.01
CA TYR A 271 11.52 7.63 11.70
C TYR A 271 12.04 6.27 11.24
N CYS A 272 11.18 5.24 11.16
CA CYS A 272 11.55 3.92 10.67
C CYS A 272 12.06 3.94 9.22
N ILE A 273 11.39 4.67 8.32
CA ILE A 273 11.79 4.76 6.91
C ILE A 273 13.17 5.40 6.77
N VAL A 274 13.43 6.52 7.45
CA VAL A 274 14.73 7.21 7.36
C VAL A 274 15.87 6.31 7.83
N GLN A 275 15.70 5.62 8.95
CA GLN A 275 16.71 4.67 9.46
C GLN A 275 16.96 3.51 8.49
N GLU A 276 15.90 2.95 7.93
CA GLU A 276 16.02 1.83 6.99
C GLU A 276 16.61 2.26 5.65
N LEU A 277 16.38 3.49 5.18
CA LEU A 277 17.04 4.05 4.00
C LEU A 277 18.55 4.18 4.22
N GLU A 278 18.97 4.69 5.38
CA GLU A 278 20.40 4.78 5.75
C GLU A 278 21.06 3.40 5.83
N LEU A 279 20.40 2.43 6.46
CA LEU A 279 20.88 1.05 6.56
C LEU A 279 21.00 0.41 5.18
N ALA A 280 19.96 0.50 4.36
CA ALA A 280 19.95 -0.03 3.00
C ALA A 280 21.04 0.62 2.12
N CYS A 281 21.30 1.92 2.28
CA CYS A 281 22.39 2.59 1.57
C CYS A 281 23.75 1.94 1.87
N LYS A 282 24.01 1.58 3.14
CA LYS A 282 25.25 0.91 3.55
C LYS A 282 25.31 -0.51 2.97
N ILE A 283 24.24 -1.28 3.10
CA ILE A 283 24.15 -2.65 2.56
C ILE A 283 24.40 -2.68 1.05
N VAL A 284 23.72 -1.81 0.30
CA VAL A 284 23.90 -1.78 -1.16
C VAL A 284 25.30 -1.32 -1.55
N LYS A 285 25.90 -0.38 -0.80
CA LYS A 285 27.30 -0.01 -1.02
C LYS A 285 28.22 -1.22 -0.85
N ASP A 286 28.06 -1.99 0.22
CA ASP A 286 28.84 -3.21 0.47
C ASP A 286 28.63 -4.27 -0.62
N ILE A 287 27.40 -4.41 -1.14
CA ILE A 287 27.10 -5.29 -2.28
C ILE A 287 27.87 -4.86 -3.53
N LEU A 288 27.85 -3.56 -3.87
CA LEU A 288 28.57 -3.03 -5.03
C LEU A 288 30.09 -3.18 -4.91
N GLU A 289 30.62 -3.14 -3.69
CA GLU A 289 32.05 -3.36 -3.40
C GLU A 289 32.43 -4.86 -3.36
N GLY A 290 31.44 -5.76 -3.38
CA GLY A 290 31.63 -7.21 -3.33
C GLY A 290 31.79 -7.80 -1.94
N ASN A 291 31.40 -7.05 -0.90
CA ASN A 291 31.49 -7.46 0.50
C ASN A 291 30.20 -8.13 1.00
N GLN A 292 29.10 -8.05 0.26
CA GLN A 292 27.77 -8.58 0.60
C GLN A 292 27.03 -9.08 -0.65
N GLU A 293 25.99 -9.89 -0.44
CA GLU A 293 25.07 -10.33 -1.50
C GLU A 293 23.74 -9.59 -1.45
N TRP A 294 23.01 -9.55 -2.58
CA TRP A 294 21.69 -8.91 -2.66
C TRP A 294 20.67 -9.42 -1.65
N GLN A 295 20.82 -10.68 -1.20
CA GLN A 295 19.93 -11.23 -0.18
C GLN A 295 19.97 -10.44 1.13
N ALA A 296 21.11 -9.82 1.47
CA ALA A 296 21.26 -8.97 2.67
C ALA A 296 20.30 -7.76 2.64
N LEU A 297 20.02 -7.20 1.46
CA LEU A 297 19.06 -6.09 1.32
C LEU A 297 17.62 -6.54 1.60
N PHE A 298 17.29 -7.81 1.34
CA PHE A 298 15.93 -8.35 1.42
C PHE A 298 15.70 -9.21 2.67
N GLU A 299 16.57 -9.09 3.68
CA GLU A 299 16.38 -9.75 4.97
C GLU A 299 15.13 -9.21 5.69
N GLU A 300 14.26 -10.15 6.07
CA GLU A 300 13.02 -9.83 6.76
C GLU A 300 13.31 -9.35 8.17
N ILE A 301 12.71 -8.22 8.55
CA ILE A 301 12.83 -7.71 9.92
C ILE A 301 12.03 -8.60 10.87
N ASP A 302 12.65 -8.98 11.99
CA ASP A 302 11.90 -9.60 13.09
C ASP A 302 11.16 -8.53 13.88
N PHE A 303 9.93 -8.23 13.43
CA PHE A 303 9.04 -7.25 14.07
C PHE A 303 8.96 -7.45 15.58
N PHE A 304 8.80 -8.68 16.07
CA PHE A 304 8.58 -8.93 17.48
C PHE A 304 9.83 -8.70 18.33
N GLN A 305 11.02 -8.71 17.72
CA GLN A 305 12.26 -8.33 18.41
C GLN A 305 12.48 -6.83 18.44
N GLN A 306 11.91 -6.06 17.50
CA GLN A 306 12.09 -4.60 17.44
C GLN A 306 11.37 -3.85 18.57
N TYR A 307 10.28 -4.40 19.11
CA TYR A 307 9.43 -3.67 20.06
C TYR A 307 9.43 -4.30 21.44
N ARG A 308 9.62 -3.48 22.47
CA ARG A 308 9.64 -3.90 23.87
C ARG A 308 8.24 -4.27 24.38
N TYR A 309 7.22 -3.58 23.89
CA TYR A 309 5.83 -3.80 24.26
C TYR A 309 4.96 -3.96 23.01
N LEU A 310 3.83 -4.63 23.16
CA LEU A 310 2.88 -4.92 22.10
C LEU A 310 1.46 -4.59 22.57
N LEU A 311 0.62 -4.12 21.65
CA LEU A 311 -0.83 -4.23 21.77
C LEU A 311 -1.29 -5.35 20.85
N LYS A 312 -1.91 -6.38 21.42
CA LYS A 312 -2.57 -7.45 20.66
C LYS A 312 -3.98 -6.99 20.30
N VAL A 313 -4.23 -6.82 19.00
CA VAL A 313 -5.50 -6.42 18.43
C VAL A 313 -6.20 -7.67 17.87
N THR A 314 -7.22 -8.16 18.56
CA THR A 314 -7.97 -9.35 18.17
C THR A 314 -9.29 -8.94 17.54
N ILE A 315 -9.50 -9.35 16.29
CA ILE A 315 -10.73 -9.11 15.52
C ILE A 315 -11.47 -10.43 15.41
N HIS A 316 -12.75 -10.44 15.80
CA HIS A 316 -13.62 -11.60 15.70
C HIS A 316 -14.83 -11.31 14.81
N ALA A 317 -15.28 -12.32 14.07
CA ALA A 317 -16.47 -12.25 13.22
C ALA A 317 -17.20 -13.61 13.12
N SER A 318 -18.52 -13.56 12.89
CA SER A 318 -19.38 -14.73 12.73
C SER A 318 -19.35 -15.33 11.32
N SER A 319 -18.84 -14.59 10.33
CA SER A 319 -18.68 -15.01 8.93
C SER A 319 -17.49 -14.28 8.28
N GLU A 320 -17.03 -14.77 7.13
CA GLU A 320 -15.96 -14.13 6.34
C GLU A 320 -16.37 -12.72 5.87
N ASN A 321 -17.62 -12.56 5.42
CA ASN A 321 -18.15 -11.27 4.98
C ASN A 321 -18.22 -10.26 6.14
N ASP A 322 -18.63 -10.71 7.33
CA ASP A 322 -18.57 -9.87 8.54
C ASP A 322 -17.13 -9.50 8.89
N TYR A 323 -16.18 -10.43 8.72
CA TYR A 323 -14.77 -10.17 8.99
C TYR A 323 -14.20 -9.10 8.07
N GLU A 324 -14.40 -9.22 6.76
CA GLU A 324 -13.92 -8.25 5.76
C GLU A 324 -14.50 -6.84 6.02
N THR A 325 -15.80 -6.77 6.29
CA THR A 325 -16.46 -5.50 6.62
C THR A 325 -15.89 -4.90 7.91
N TRP A 326 -15.74 -5.72 8.95
CA TRP A 326 -15.32 -5.26 10.27
C TRP A 326 -13.84 -4.88 10.31
N SER A 327 -12.97 -5.76 9.80
CA SER A 327 -11.54 -5.53 9.72
C SER A 327 -11.22 -4.32 8.82
N GLY A 328 -11.94 -4.14 7.71
CA GLY A 328 -11.83 -2.95 6.87
C GLY A 328 -12.12 -1.66 7.65
N LEU A 329 -13.18 -1.63 8.46
CA LEU A 329 -13.48 -0.48 9.33
C LEU A 329 -12.39 -0.29 10.39
N VAL A 330 -11.98 -1.34 11.10
CA VAL A 330 -10.90 -1.29 12.12
C VAL A 330 -9.61 -0.74 11.51
N PHE A 331 -9.16 -1.27 10.38
CA PHE A 331 -7.92 -0.85 9.71
C PHE A 331 -8.01 0.58 9.17
N SER A 332 -9.18 1.01 8.71
CA SER A 332 -9.37 2.40 8.26
C SER A 332 -9.24 3.43 9.39
N ARG A 333 -9.37 2.99 10.66
CA ARG A 333 -9.31 3.84 11.84
C ARG A 333 -8.07 3.63 12.70
N ILE A 334 -7.38 2.48 12.60
CA ILE A 334 -6.28 2.11 13.51
C ILE A 334 -5.16 3.15 13.55
N LYS A 335 -4.94 3.87 12.45
CA LYS A 335 -3.99 4.98 12.37
C LYS A 335 -4.27 6.10 13.39
N PHE A 336 -5.53 6.36 13.73
CA PHE A 336 -5.90 7.39 14.70
C PHE A 336 -5.51 6.97 16.13
N LEU A 337 -5.65 5.69 16.47
CA LEU A 337 -5.11 5.15 17.71
C LEU A 337 -3.60 5.29 17.75
N MET A 338 -2.91 4.93 16.66
CA MET A 338 -1.45 5.06 16.58
C MET A 338 -1.01 6.52 16.76
N GLN A 339 -1.68 7.47 16.11
CA GLN A 339 -1.41 8.91 16.24
C GLN A 339 -1.67 9.42 17.66
N GLU A 340 -2.76 9.00 18.31
CA GLU A 340 -3.02 9.37 19.70
C GLU A 340 -1.88 8.89 20.62
N LEU A 341 -1.42 7.64 20.43
CA LEU A 341 -0.28 7.09 21.16
C LEU A 341 1.04 7.83 20.89
N GLU A 342 1.23 8.35 19.68
CA GLU A 342 2.39 9.16 19.32
C GLU A 342 2.43 10.51 20.04
N HIS A 343 1.28 11.13 20.27
CA HIS A 343 1.18 12.44 20.93
C HIS A 343 1.26 12.35 22.45
N MET A 344 0.86 11.22 23.04
CA MET A 344 0.83 11.07 24.49
C MET A 344 2.21 11.08 25.15
N TYR A 345 3.25 10.74 24.40
CA TYR A 345 4.54 10.42 24.97
C TYR A 345 5.69 11.02 24.14
N PRO A 346 6.86 11.34 24.73
CA PRO A 346 7.99 11.85 23.97
C PRO A 346 8.62 10.76 23.10
N ARG A 347 8.60 10.98 21.77
CA ARG A 347 9.25 10.14 20.75
C ARG A 347 8.98 8.62 20.89
N PRO A 348 7.72 8.17 21.06
CA PRO A 348 7.41 6.76 20.95
C PRO A 348 7.61 6.28 19.51
N VAL A 349 7.84 4.99 19.35
CA VAL A 349 7.73 4.31 18.05
C VAL A 349 6.54 3.37 18.15
N VAL A 350 5.53 3.63 17.31
CA VAL A 350 4.25 2.93 17.24
C VAL A 350 4.06 2.40 15.82
N VAL A 351 4.07 1.08 15.65
CA VAL A 351 4.05 0.45 14.33
C VAL A 351 3.08 -0.72 14.30
N PHE A 352 2.16 -0.73 13.33
CA PHE A 352 1.23 -1.83 13.15
C PHE A 352 1.85 -2.96 12.32
N TYR A 353 1.75 -4.19 12.82
CA TYR A 353 2.10 -5.41 12.10
C TYR A 353 0.86 -5.96 11.40
N ASN A 354 0.87 -5.88 10.07
CA ASN A 354 -0.29 -6.15 9.25
C ASN A 354 -0.47 -7.62 8.86
N LYS A 355 0.39 -8.53 9.33
CA LYS A 355 0.18 -9.96 9.09
C LYS A 355 -0.76 -10.53 10.16
N PRO A 356 -1.89 -11.13 9.76
CA PRO A 356 -2.81 -11.76 10.69
C PRO A 356 -2.22 -13.05 11.27
N PHE A 357 -2.69 -13.39 12.47
CA PHE A 357 -2.48 -14.69 13.10
C PHE A 357 -3.83 -15.30 13.41
N GLU A 358 -4.16 -16.42 12.77
CA GLU A 358 -5.45 -17.10 12.95
C GLU A 358 -5.62 -17.64 14.36
N VAL A 359 -6.80 -17.44 14.95
CA VAL A 359 -7.11 -17.89 16.32
C VAL A 359 -8.39 -18.71 16.32
N VAL A 360 -8.34 -19.91 16.89
CA VAL A 360 -9.55 -20.69 17.12
C VAL A 360 -10.35 -20.07 18.29
N HIS A 361 -11.59 -19.67 18.02
CA HIS A 361 -12.49 -19.12 19.04
C HIS A 361 -13.80 -19.92 19.09
N LYS A 362 -14.31 -20.18 20.31
CA LYS A 362 -15.50 -21.03 20.50
C LYS A 362 -16.78 -20.44 19.91
N SER A 363 -16.90 -19.11 19.91
CA SER A 363 -18.13 -18.39 19.53
C SER A 363 -18.07 -17.67 18.18
N TYR A 364 -16.90 -17.65 17.52
CA TYR A 364 -16.70 -16.89 16.28
C TYR A 364 -16.05 -17.80 15.25
N LYS A 365 -16.57 -17.80 14.02
CA LYS A 365 -16.05 -18.63 12.93
C LYS A 365 -14.74 -18.10 12.39
N VAL A 366 -14.57 -16.77 12.39
CA VAL A 366 -13.40 -16.08 11.85
C VAL A 366 -12.78 -15.23 12.95
N SER A 367 -11.49 -15.38 13.19
CA SER A 367 -10.81 -14.70 14.30
C SER A 367 -9.31 -14.58 14.03
N TYR A 368 -8.80 -13.35 14.09
CA TYR A 368 -7.40 -13.05 13.84
C TYR A 368 -6.82 -12.10 14.88
N ASN A 369 -5.56 -12.34 15.26
CA ASN A 369 -4.74 -11.40 16.00
C ASN A 369 -3.86 -10.58 15.05
N TYR A 370 -3.73 -9.30 15.37
CA TYR A 370 -2.76 -8.36 14.84
C TYR A 370 -1.99 -7.74 16.00
N PHE A 371 -0.91 -7.04 15.70
CA PHE A 371 -0.05 -6.45 16.73
C PHE A 371 0.31 -5.00 16.41
N ILE A 372 0.35 -4.16 17.43
CA ILE A 372 1.02 -2.85 17.38
C ILE A 372 2.26 -2.94 18.25
N GLY A 373 3.41 -2.67 17.65
CA GLY A 373 4.70 -2.57 18.30
C GLY A 373 4.87 -1.22 18.96
N LEU A 374 5.34 -1.22 20.20
CA LEU A 374 5.51 -0.04 21.03
C LEU A 374 6.92 -0.02 21.63
N ASN A 375 7.64 1.05 21.33
CA ASN A 375 8.81 1.49 22.10
C ASN A 375 8.53 2.87 22.67
N PHE A 376 8.77 3.05 23.96
CA PHE A 376 8.67 4.35 24.59
C PHE A 376 10.04 4.79 25.10
N ASN A 377 10.36 6.07 24.90
CA ASN A 377 11.62 6.65 25.31
C ASN A 377 11.46 7.44 26.62
N PHE A 378 11.27 6.74 27.74
CA PHE A 378 11.21 7.36 29.07
C PHE A 378 12.45 7.07 29.91
N PRO A 379 12.81 7.97 30.85
CA PRO A 379 13.60 7.62 32.01
C PRO A 379 12.96 6.43 32.76
N GLN A 380 13.77 5.62 33.46
CA GLN A 380 13.28 4.45 34.20
C GLN A 380 12.15 4.85 35.18
N ASN A 381 11.15 3.98 35.35
CA ASN A 381 9.99 4.06 36.27
C ASN A 381 8.75 4.88 35.87
N VAL A 382 8.61 5.35 34.63
CA VAL A 382 7.34 5.94 34.15
C VAL A 382 6.33 4.82 33.84
N LYS A 383 5.15 4.86 34.48
CA LYS A 383 4.02 3.99 34.14
C LYS A 383 3.29 4.58 32.92
N VAL A 384 3.14 3.76 31.88
CA VAL A 384 2.40 4.10 30.67
C VAL A 384 0.95 3.66 30.85
N ASP A 385 0.00 4.58 30.70
CA ASP A 385 -1.43 4.26 30.67
C ASP A 385 -1.93 4.33 29.22
N LEU A 386 -2.44 3.21 28.72
CA LEU A 386 -2.98 3.07 27.37
C LEU A 386 -4.50 2.90 27.36
N ARG A 387 -5.15 2.90 28.52
CA ARG A 387 -6.58 2.58 28.65
C ARG A 387 -7.46 3.61 27.95
N MET A 388 -7.17 4.89 28.13
CA MET A 388 -8.00 5.97 27.57
C MET A 388 -7.98 6.00 26.03
N PRO A 389 -6.82 5.97 25.35
CA PRO A 389 -6.79 5.90 23.88
C PRO A 389 -7.47 4.66 23.32
N ILE A 390 -7.24 3.50 23.95
CA ILE A 390 -7.87 2.24 23.53
C ILE A 390 -9.39 2.32 23.71
N HIS A 391 -9.86 2.90 24.82
CA HIS A 391 -11.28 3.09 25.07
C HIS A 391 -11.91 4.01 24.04
N ASN A 392 -11.33 5.20 23.80
CA ASN A 392 -11.79 6.16 22.81
C ASN A 392 -11.89 5.53 21.42
N PHE A 393 -10.84 4.82 21.00
CA PHE A 393 -10.80 4.12 19.72
C PHE A 393 -11.94 3.08 19.60
N CYS A 394 -12.12 2.23 20.61
CA CYS A 394 -13.18 1.23 20.63
C CYS A 394 -14.58 1.86 20.62
N THR A 395 -14.79 2.98 21.31
CA THR A 395 -16.06 3.72 21.33
C THR A 395 -16.43 4.21 19.93
N VAL A 396 -15.51 4.90 19.24
CA VAL A 396 -15.72 5.39 17.87
C VAL A 396 -16.05 4.24 16.91
N LEU A 397 -15.33 3.13 17.02
CA LEU A 397 -15.59 1.95 16.17
C LEU A 397 -16.97 1.34 16.44
N ASN A 398 -17.39 1.25 17.70
CA ASN A 398 -18.70 0.69 18.06
C ASN A 398 -19.87 1.54 17.56
N GLU A 399 -19.69 2.86 17.45
CA GLU A 399 -20.68 3.78 16.88
C GLU A 399 -20.81 3.61 15.35
N GLN A 400 -19.70 3.43 14.66
CA GLN A 400 -19.65 3.30 13.19
C GLN A 400 -19.92 1.86 12.69
N ARG A 401 -20.06 0.92 13.62
CA ARG A 401 -20.15 -0.51 13.32
C ARG A 401 -21.48 -0.87 12.64
N PRO A 402 -21.46 -1.49 11.45
CA PRO A 402 -22.69 -1.79 10.70
C PRO A 402 -23.52 -2.93 11.31
N ASN A 403 -22.89 -4.00 11.83
CA ASN A 403 -23.57 -5.15 12.42
C ASN A 403 -23.09 -5.42 13.86
N LYS A 404 -23.94 -5.18 14.86
CA LYS A 404 -23.55 -5.22 16.29
C LYS A 404 -23.51 -6.63 16.92
N SER A 405 -24.18 -7.63 16.35
CA SER A 405 -24.29 -8.97 16.99
C SER A 405 -23.23 -9.99 16.56
N GLY A 406 -22.58 -9.81 15.39
CA GLY A 406 -21.69 -10.82 14.80
C GLY A 406 -20.19 -10.48 14.76
N MET A 407 -19.76 -9.35 15.31
CA MET A 407 -18.36 -8.89 15.26
C MET A 407 -17.87 -8.50 16.67
N SER A 408 -16.56 -8.51 16.88
CA SER A 408 -15.97 -8.05 18.15
C SER A 408 -14.54 -7.60 17.94
N LEU A 409 -14.09 -6.70 18.80
CA LEU A 409 -12.72 -6.19 18.83
C LEU A 409 -12.22 -6.22 20.27
N ARG A 410 -11.02 -6.75 20.47
CA ARG A 410 -10.32 -6.73 21.76
C ARG A 410 -8.91 -6.20 21.55
N ILE A 411 -8.49 -5.25 22.37
CA ILE A 411 -7.12 -4.73 22.36
C ILE A 411 -6.53 -4.92 23.74
N ASN A 412 -5.44 -5.69 23.82
CA ASN A 412 -4.78 -6.02 25.08
C ASN A 412 -3.31 -5.65 25.05
N PHE A 413 -2.82 -5.02 26.12
CA PHE A 413 -1.39 -4.79 26.31
C PHE A 413 -0.66 -6.09 26.63
N MET A 414 0.54 -6.25 26.07
CA MET A 414 1.41 -7.40 26.26
C MET A 414 2.88 -6.98 26.23
N PRO A 415 3.66 -7.22 27.29
CA PRO A 415 5.12 -7.17 27.23
C PRO A 415 5.68 -8.20 26.25
N ARG A 416 6.73 -7.86 25.48
CA ARG A 416 7.37 -8.79 24.53
C ARG A 416 7.78 -10.11 25.19
N LYS A 417 8.25 -10.08 26.44
CA LYS A 417 8.65 -11.28 27.20
C LYS A 417 7.53 -12.33 27.31
N ASP A 418 6.27 -11.88 27.34
CA ASP A 418 5.11 -12.73 27.51
C ASP A 418 4.67 -13.37 26.17
N LEU A 419 5.28 -12.96 25.04
CA LEU A 419 5.11 -13.58 23.73
C LEU A 419 5.68 -15.02 23.68
N THR A 420 6.51 -15.41 24.65
CA THR A 420 7.16 -16.74 24.70
C THR A 420 6.19 -17.92 24.78
N TYR A 421 4.95 -17.71 25.25
CA TYR A 421 3.90 -18.73 25.24
C TYR A 421 3.21 -18.94 23.87
N THR A 422 3.64 -18.20 22.85
CA THR A 422 3.03 -18.20 21.50
C THR A 422 4.05 -18.52 20.40
N LYS A 423 5.13 -19.27 20.70
CA LYS A 423 6.05 -19.77 19.65
C LYS A 423 5.41 -20.77 18.67
N GLN A 424 4.23 -21.31 18.99
CA GLN A 424 3.41 -22.07 18.03
C GLN A 424 2.79 -21.20 16.92
N PHE A 425 2.63 -19.89 17.13
CA PHE A 425 1.96 -18.99 16.18
C PHE A 425 2.90 -18.40 15.11
N LEU A 426 4.22 -18.40 15.33
CA LEU A 426 5.18 -17.77 14.42
C LEU A 426 5.78 -18.75 13.39
N ARG A 427 5.33 -20.01 13.38
CA ARG A 427 5.82 -21.07 12.47
C ARG A 427 4.80 -21.57 11.45
N SER A 428 3.61 -21.00 11.42
CA SER A 428 2.61 -21.15 10.35
C SER A 428 2.60 -19.88 9.51
#